data_AF-A0A2P4QJR6-F1
#
_entry.id   AF-A0A2P4QJR6-F1
#
_cell.length_a   1.000
_cell.length_b   1.000
_cell.length_c   1.000
_cell.angle_alpha   90.00
_cell.angle_beta   90.00
_cell.angle_gamma   90.00
#
_symmetry.space_group_name_H-M   'P 1'
#
loop_
_entity.id
_entity.type
_entity.pdbx_description
1 polymer ?
#
loop_
_entity_poly.entity_id
_entity_poly.type
_entity_poly.pdbx_seq_one_letter_code
_entity_poly.pdbx_strand_id
1 'polypeptide(L)'
;MDVPKYDGNIHPDEWIKDLQKYDYFWRKKYNLTCLDMAISLVDSTIKLPTGIDTYEKLSKALKEDISFTVFKNTNKKMLQLLKYVPESRSELIVNESVVALKHVATGKYLSSIENLCYKTGSKTQLVFVESPEPGPNSLWKINFNDKELATYAGTSIGLQHIKSNKFLGICYEGYQGNFIYGLYGYYKSPLTKQTWVWEKHTEVSCGGDENKWNFKHSKLESHQGFLKSNDIINLSIKKKYDSNGDSTSDRQVEFLRSHDIQFTIRGDTFQEVCCHNEILGVNDEWCIKLIKQYNLTLDQIC
;
A
#
# COMPACT_ATOMS: atom_id res chain seq x y z
N MET A 1 -8.21 -26.59 -6.08
CA MET A 1 -7.74 -25.81 -7.23
C MET A 1 -8.83 -24.83 -7.54
N ASP A 2 -8.54 -23.54 -7.35
CA ASP A 2 -9.44 -22.48 -7.77
C ASP A 2 -9.24 -22.31 -9.28
N VAL A 3 -10.26 -22.68 -10.04
CA VAL A 3 -10.26 -22.55 -11.49
C VAL A 3 -10.73 -21.13 -11.83
N PRO A 4 -9.96 -20.36 -12.62
CA PRO A 4 -10.33 -18.99 -12.92
C PRO A 4 -11.62 -18.94 -13.75
N LYS A 5 -12.62 -18.22 -13.24
CA LYS A 5 -13.84 -17.88 -13.99
C LYS A 5 -13.52 -16.87 -15.09
N TYR A 6 -14.27 -16.90 -16.18
CA TYR A 6 -14.18 -15.86 -17.20
C TYR A 6 -15.11 -14.70 -16.86
N ASP A 7 -14.54 -13.57 -16.50
CA ASP A 7 -15.24 -12.33 -16.11
C ASP A 7 -15.04 -11.19 -17.12
N GLY A 8 -14.40 -11.47 -18.26
CA GLY A 8 -14.08 -10.49 -19.29
C GLY A 8 -12.78 -9.71 -19.07
N ASN A 9 -11.99 -9.99 -18.03
CA ASN A 9 -10.72 -9.29 -17.77
C ASN A 9 -9.48 -9.93 -18.44
N ILE A 10 -9.67 -11.00 -19.19
CA ILE A 10 -8.62 -11.74 -19.92
C ILE A 10 -9.07 -11.99 -21.37
N HIS A 11 -8.11 -12.14 -22.29
CA HIS A 11 -8.43 -12.48 -23.67
C HIS A 11 -9.06 -13.90 -23.76
N PRO A 12 -10.21 -14.09 -24.44
CA PRO A 12 -10.90 -15.38 -24.52
C PRO A 12 -10.02 -16.56 -24.94
N ASP A 13 -9.16 -16.37 -25.93
CA ASP A 13 -8.30 -17.45 -26.44
C ASP A 13 -7.23 -17.87 -25.42
N GLU A 14 -6.67 -16.92 -24.67
CA GLU A 14 -5.67 -17.22 -23.64
C GLU A 14 -6.32 -17.94 -22.46
N TRP A 15 -7.50 -17.48 -22.04
CA TRP A 15 -8.26 -18.16 -20.98
C TRP A 15 -8.67 -19.58 -21.37
N ILE A 16 -9.15 -19.80 -22.61
CA ILE A 16 -9.48 -21.13 -23.12
C ILE A 16 -8.22 -22.03 -23.15
N LYS A 17 -7.10 -21.50 -23.64
CA LYS A 17 -5.81 -22.21 -23.69
C LYS A 17 -5.32 -22.62 -22.29
N ASP A 18 -5.50 -21.76 -21.30
CA ASP A 18 -5.17 -22.08 -19.90
C ASP A 18 -6.09 -23.17 -19.34
N LEU A 19 -7.39 -23.12 -19.63
CA LEU A 19 -8.32 -24.18 -19.22
C LEU A 19 -8.01 -25.54 -19.83
N GLN A 20 -7.61 -25.57 -21.11
CA GLN A 20 -7.25 -26.80 -21.82
C GLN A 20 -6.10 -27.57 -21.15
N LYS A 21 -5.21 -26.91 -20.40
CA LYS A 21 -4.14 -27.56 -19.62
C LYS A 21 -4.70 -28.54 -18.58
N TYR A 22 -5.92 -28.31 -18.11
CA TYR A 22 -6.57 -29.12 -17.07
C TYR A 22 -7.51 -30.18 -17.63
N ASP A 23 -7.59 -30.35 -18.94
CA ASP A 23 -8.56 -31.23 -19.60
C ASP A 23 -8.48 -32.70 -19.12
N TYR A 24 -7.27 -33.23 -18.92
CA TYR A 24 -7.07 -34.57 -18.35
C TYR A 24 -7.73 -34.73 -16.96
N PHE A 25 -7.59 -33.71 -16.11
CA PHE A 25 -8.13 -33.73 -14.75
C PHE A 25 -9.67 -33.74 -14.76
N TRP A 26 -10.27 -32.92 -15.62
CA TRP A 26 -11.73 -32.80 -15.71
C TRP A 26 -12.40 -34.06 -16.26
N ARG A 27 -11.83 -34.65 -17.31
CA ARG A 27 -12.31 -35.92 -17.86
C ARG A 27 -12.30 -37.02 -16.80
N LYS A 28 -11.24 -37.10 -15.99
CA LYS A 28 -11.08 -38.14 -14.95
C LYS A 28 -12.03 -37.97 -13.76
N LYS A 29 -12.35 -36.73 -13.37
CA LYS A 29 -13.06 -36.44 -12.12
C LYS A 29 -14.57 -36.24 -12.28
N TYR A 30 -15.02 -35.67 -13.41
CA TYR A 30 -16.43 -35.28 -13.57
C TYR A 30 -17.10 -35.86 -14.82
N ASN A 31 -16.36 -36.61 -15.66
CA ASN A 31 -16.86 -37.15 -16.92
C ASN A 31 -17.49 -36.09 -17.85
N LEU A 32 -17.05 -34.83 -17.73
CA LEU A 32 -17.45 -33.70 -18.55
C LEU A 32 -16.34 -33.36 -19.55
N THR A 33 -16.72 -32.81 -20.71
CA THR A 33 -15.72 -32.23 -21.60
C THR A 33 -15.19 -30.93 -20.99
N CYS A 34 -13.93 -30.58 -21.27
CA CYS A 34 -13.37 -29.30 -20.83
C CYS A 34 -14.14 -28.09 -21.42
N LEU A 35 -14.91 -28.29 -22.50
CA LEU A 35 -15.79 -27.27 -23.06
C LEU A 35 -17.03 -27.01 -22.19
N ASP A 36 -17.72 -28.07 -21.74
CA ASP A 36 -18.90 -27.95 -20.86
C ASP A 36 -18.53 -27.22 -19.56
N MET A 37 -17.34 -27.55 -19.05
CA MET A 37 -16.73 -26.88 -17.90
C MET A 37 -16.45 -25.40 -18.19
N ALA A 38 -15.83 -25.07 -19.32
CA ALA A 38 -15.55 -23.69 -19.69
C ALA A 38 -16.85 -22.87 -19.74
N ILE A 39 -17.92 -23.40 -20.36
CA ILE A 39 -19.23 -22.74 -20.41
C ILE A 39 -19.77 -22.46 -18.99
N SER A 40 -19.61 -23.41 -18.05
CA SER A 40 -20.06 -23.25 -16.65
C SER A 40 -19.25 -22.23 -15.84
N LEU A 41 -18.03 -21.90 -16.29
CA LEU A 41 -17.12 -20.98 -15.62
C LEU A 41 -17.20 -19.55 -16.15
N VAL A 42 -18.02 -19.31 -17.18
CA VAL A 42 -18.32 -17.95 -17.65
C VAL A 42 -19.19 -17.24 -16.63
N ASP A 43 -18.82 -16.00 -16.30
CA ASP A 43 -19.58 -15.18 -15.37
C ASP A 43 -21.02 -15.00 -15.86
N SER A 44 -21.98 -15.11 -14.93
CA SER A 44 -23.41 -15.04 -15.23
C SER A 44 -23.89 -13.73 -15.87
N THR A 45 -23.08 -12.67 -15.76
CA THR A 45 -23.29 -11.37 -16.41
C THR A 45 -23.08 -11.43 -17.92
N ILE A 46 -22.25 -12.37 -18.41
CA ILE A 46 -21.96 -12.58 -19.83
C ILE A 46 -22.98 -13.57 -20.40
N LYS A 47 -23.78 -13.11 -21.37
CA LYS A 47 -24.85 -13.92 -21.94
C LYS A 47 -24.35 -14.71 -23.15
N LEU A 48 -24.15 -16.00 -22.96
CA LEU A 48 -23.77 -16.91 -24.03
C LEU A 48 -24.99 -17.31 -24.89
N PRO A 49 -24.83 -17.39 -26.23
CA PRO A 49 -25.85 -17.96 -27.10
C PRO A 49 -25.98 -19.48 -26.89
N THR A 50 -27.14 -20.03 -27.24
CA THR A 50 -27.38 -21.48 -27.23
C THR A 50 -26.61 -22.18 -28.35
N GLY A 51 -26.15 -23.41 -28.12
CA GLY A 51 -25.52 -24.25 -29.17
C GLY A 51 -24.02 -24.07 -29.34
N ILE A 52 -23.30 -23.71 -28.27
CA ILE A 52 -21.82 -23.71 -28.24
C ILE A 52 -21.34 -25.15 -28.06
N ASP A 53 -20.77 -25.74 -29.11
CA ASP A 53 -20.27 -27.12 -29.17
C ASP A 53 -18.76 -27.21 -29.45
N THR A 54 -18.10 -26.06 -29.62
CA THR A 54 -16.70 -25.93 -30.03
C THR A 54 -16.05 -24.73 -29.35
N TYR A 55 -14.73 -24.80 -29.12
CA TYR A 55 -13.97 -23.70 -28.53
C TYR A 55 -13.96 -22.46 -29.44
N GLU A 56 -13.98 -22.64 -30.76
CA GLU A 56 -14.06 -21.53 -31.71
C GLU A 56 -15.39 -20.76 -31.54
N LYS A 57 -16.51 -21.48 -31.37
CA LYS A 57 -17.82 -20.85 -31.12
C LYS A 57 -17.85 -20.16 -29.75
N LEU A 58 -17.25 -20.76 -28.72
CA LEU A 58 -17.14 -20.14 -27.40
C LEU A 58 -16.32 -18.85 -27.45
N SER A 59 -15.11 -18.92 -28.02
CA SER A 59 -14.23 -17.76 -28.19
C SER A 59 -14.93 -16.64 -28.96
N LYS A 60 -15.62 -16.98 -30.06
CA LYS A 60 -16.38 -16.02 -30.85
C LYS A 60 -17.48 -15.36 -30.02
N ALA A 61 -18.29 -16.14 -29.30
CA ALA A 61 -19.35 -15.61 -28.44
C ALA A 61 -18.80 -14.67 -27.35
N LEU A 62 -17.69 -15.05 -26.71
CA LEU A 62 -17.03 -14.20 -25.70
C LEU A 62 -16.46 -12.91 -26.29
N LYS A 63 -15.96 -12.94 -27.53
CA LYS A 63 -15.46 -11.75 -28.25
C LYS A 63 -16.57 -10.80 -28.73
N GLU A 64 -17.79 -11.32 -28.94
CA GLU A 64 -18.96 -10.53 -29.34
C GLU A 64 -19.62 -9.81 -28.16
N ASP A 65 -19.38 -10.28 -26.93
CA ASP A 65 -19.89 -9.65 -25.71
C ASP A 65 -19.26 -8.26 -25.44
N ILE A 66 -20.03 -7.38 -24.80
CA ILE A 66 -19.59 -6.02 -24.45
C ILE A 66 -18.37 -6.00 -23.52
N SER A 67 -18.22 -7.02 -22.66
CA SER A 67 -17.07 -7.17 -21.76
C SER A 67 -15.75 -7.24 -22.54
N PHE A 68 -15.71 -7.93 -23.68
CA PHE A 68 -14.50 -8.01 -24.50
C PHE A 68 -14.18 -6.66 -25.17
N THR A 69 -15.21 -5.89 -25.56
CA THR A 69 -15.02 -4.53 -26.06
C THR A 69 -14.46 -3.61 -24.97
N VAL A 70 -14.96 -3.71 -23.74
CA VAL A 70 -14.44 -2.98 -22.57
C VAL A 70 -12.99 -3.38 -22.30
N PHE A 71 -12.69 -4.68 -22.24
CA PHE A 71 -11.33 -5.21 -22.10
C PHE A 71 -10.38 -4.64 -23.16
N LYS A 72 -10.76 -4.68 -24.45
CA LYS A 72 -9.93 -4.17 -25.55
C LYS A 72 -9.73 -2.66 -25.44
N ASN A 73 -10.76 -1.91 -25.07
CA ASN A 73 -10.67 -0.46 -24.90
C ASN A 73 -9.83 -0.06 -23.69
N THR A 74 -9.94 -0.78 -22.57
CA THR A 74 -9.10 -0.60 -21.39
C THR A 74 -7.64 -0.90 -21.71
N ASN A 75 -7.36 -2.06 -22.34
CA ASN A 75 -6.01 -2.40 -22.77
C ASN A 75 -5.46 -1.42 -23.81
N LYS A 76 -6.28 -0.94 -24.75
CA LYS A 76 -5.88 0.10 -25.72
C LYS A 76 -5.57 1.42 -25.03
N LYS A 77 -6.38 1.87 -24.06
CA LYS A 77 -6.10 3.06 -23.26
C LYS A 77 -4.83 2.89 -22.43
N MET A 78 -4.64 1.74 -21.79
CA MET A 78 -3.41 1.40 -21.08
C MET A 78 -2.21 1.43 -22.04
N LEU A 79 -2.32 0.81 -23.22
CA LEU A 79 -1.28 0.85 -24.25
C LEU A 79 -1.04 2.26 -24.80
N GLN A 80 -2.07 3.12 -24.91
CA GLN A 80 -1.91 4.51 -25.30
C GLN A 80 -1.22 5.33 -24.21
N LEU A 81 -1.56 5.10 -22.95
CA LEU A 81 -0.85 5.66 -21.79
C LEU A 81 0.60 5.17 -21.73
N LEU A 82 0.87 3.94 -22.16
CA LEU A 82 2.21 3.34 -22.25
C LEU A 82 3.00 3.81 -23.48
N LYS A 83 2.33 4.14 -24.60
CA LYS A 83 2.95 4.63 -25.84
C LYS A 83 3.17 6.14 -25.85
N TYR A 84 2.33 6.90 -25.15
CA TYR A 84 2.53 8.33 -24.92
C TYR A 84 3.55 8.53 -23.80
N VAL A 85 4.82 8.26 -24.11
CA VAL A 85 5.95 8.60 -23.24
C VAL A 85 6.71 9.75 -23.89
N PRO A 86 6.40 10.97 -23.44
CA PRO A 86 7.42 11.89 -23.01
C PRO A 86 7.21 12.14 -21.50
N GLU A 87 8.24 11.90 -20.70
CA GLU A 87 8.44 12.43 -19.32
C GLU A 87 7.47 11.99 -18.19
N SER A 88 6.28 11.46 -18.46
CA SER A 88 5.29 11.18 -17.40
C SER A 88 5.48 9.85 -16.64
N ARG A 89 6.17 8.86 -17.22
CA ARG A 89 6.42 7.56 -16.56
C ARG A 89 7.63 7.58 -15.63
N SER A 90 8.54 8.55 -15.77
CA SER A 90 9.64 8.79 -14.82
C SER A 90 9.15 9.31 -13.46
N GLU A 91 7.90 9.75 -13.38
CA GLU A 91 7.32 10.25 -12.14
C GLU A 91 6.42 9.22 -11.45
N LEU A 92 5.87 8.23 -12.14
CA LEU A 92 4.98 7.24 -11.50
C LEU A 92 5.76 6.33 -10.54
N ILE A 93 5.28 6.23 -9.30
CA ILE A 93 5.85 5.33 -8.31
C ILE A 93 5.17 3.96 -8.45
N VAL A 94 5.93 2.96 -8.92
CA VAL A 94 5.47 1.57 -9.00
C VAL A 94 5.80 0.80 -7.71
N ASN A 95 5.07 -0.28 -7.47
CA ASN A 95 5.30 -1.18 -6.35
C ASN A 95 6.78 -1.60 -6.28
N GLU A 96 7.30 -1.79 -5.07
CA GLU A 96 8.68 -2.17 -4.78
C GLU A 96 9.75 -1.12 -5.16
N SER A 97 9.37 0.06 -5.65
CA SER A 97 10.29 1.16 -5.92
C SER A 97 10.94 1.70 -4.64
N VAL A 98 12.12 2.29 -4.78
CA VAL A 98 12.79 2.99 -3.68
C VAL A 98 12.39 4.46 -3.71
N VAL A 99 11.85 4.92 -2.59
CA VAL A 99 11.38 6.28 -2.36
C VAL A 99 12.07 6.91 -1.15
N ALA A 100 12.00 8.23 -1.07
CA ALA A 100 12.36 9.01 0.11
C ALA A 100 11.22 9.97 0.44
N LEU A 101 10.91 10.13 1.72
CA LEU A 101 9.84 11.03 2.20
C LEU A 101 10.46 12.29 2.77
N LYS A 102 10.26 13.43 2.10
CA LYS A 102 10.73 14.74 2.53
C LYS A 102 9.64 15.44 3.31
N HIS A 103 9.89 15.74 4.58
CA HIS A 103 8.99 16.57 5.38
C HIS A 103 8.94 17.98 4.78
N VAL A 104 7.75 18.45 4.40
CA VAL A 104 7.60 19.71 3.65
C VAL A 104 8.08 20.91 4.48
N ALA A 105 7.65 21.01 5.74
CA ALA A 105 7.96 22.17 6.58
C ALA A 105 9.46 22.35 6.87
N THR A 106 10.19 21.25 7.10
CA THR A 106 11.63 21.31 7.44
C THR A 106 12.57 21.06 6.27
N GLY A 107 12.04 20.53 5.17
CA GLY A 107 12.82 20.12 4.01
C GLY A 107 13.78 18.94 4.25
N LYS A 108 13.67 18.25 5.37
CA LYS A 108 14.51 17.11 5.75
C LYS A 108 13.80 15.78 5.49
N TYR A 109 14.55 14.69 5.43
CA TYR A 109 14.02 13.38 5.07
C TYR A 109 13.75 12.45 6.26
N LEU A 110 12.62 11.73 6.18
CA LEU A 110 12.27 10.65 7.10
C LEU A 110 13.32 9.55 7.04
N SER A 111 13.92 9.26 8.18
CA SER A 111 15.10 8.44 8.31
C SER A 111 14.99 7.45 9.48
N SER A 112 15.76 6.37 9.38
CA SER A 112 15.93 5.42 10.45
C SER A 112 17.33 4.80 10.38
N ILE A 113 17.88 4.38 11.51
CA ILE A 113 19.21 3.76 11.58
C ILE A 113 19.04 2.32 12.04
N GLU A 114 19.59 1.38 11.27
CA GLU A 114 19.57 -0.03 11.64
C GLU A 114 20.21 -0.25 13.02
N ASN A 115 19.54 -1.04 13.86
CA ASN A 115 19.96 -1.36 15.24
C ASN A 115 20.04 -0.19 16.23
N LEU A 116 19.62 1.03 15.83
CA LEU A 116 19.45 2.15 16.76
C LEU A 116 18.00 2.21 17.23
N CYS A 117 17.78 1.87 18.50
CA CYS A 117 16.45 1.74 19.09
C CYS A 117 16.14 2.83 20.12
N TYR A 118 14.85 3.09 20.35
CA TYR A 118 14.42 3.92 21.47
C TYR A 118 14.89 3.35 22.82
N LYS A 119 15.29 4.23 23.75
CA LYS A 119 15.69 3.84 25.11
C LYS A 119 14.49 3.47 25.99
N THR A 120 13.36 4.13 25.73
CA THR A 120 12.07 3.98 26.42
C THR A 120 10.98 3.71 25.39
N GLY A 121 9.73 3.48 25.81
CA GLY A 121 8.66 3.16 24.87
C GLY A 121 8.83 1.74 24.31
N SER A 122 8.62 1.57 23.01
CA SER A 122 8.60 0.23 22.39
C SER A 122 9.96 -0.47 22.38
N LYS A 123 11.05 0.30 22.53
CA LYS A 123 12.45 -0.15 22.35
C LYS A 123 12.72 -0.73 20.95
N THR A 124 11.86 -0.44 19.97
CA THR A 124 12.09 -0.81 18.58
C THR A 124 12.96 0.25 17.90
N GLN A 125 13.27 0.01 16.62
CA GLN A 125 14.18 0.85 15.85
C GLN A 125 13.55 2.24 15.65
N LEU A 126 14.30 3.27 16.02
CA LEU A 126 13.78 4.64 16.07
C LEU A 126 13.63 5.27 14.69
N VAL A 127 12.71 6.20 14.58
CA VAL A 127 12.42 6.95 13.35
C VAL A 127 12.52 8.44 13.64
N PHE A 128 13.10 9.19 12.72
CA PHE A 128 13.43 10.59 12.92
C PHE A 128 13.53 11.34 11.59
N VAL A 129 13.78 12.64 11.64
CA VAL A 129 14.06 13.49 10.48
C VAL A 129 15.40 14.21 10.69
N GLU A 130 16.33 14.15 9.73
CA GLU A 130 17.70 14.65 9.96
C GLU A 130 18.29 15.42 8.79
N SER A 131 18.45 14.78 7.63
CA SER A 131 19.21 15.36 6.52
C SER A 131 18.32 16.09 5.50
N PRO A 132 18.75 17.23 4.94
CA PRO A 132 18.08 17.89 3.81
C PRO A 132 18.34 17.19 2.45
N GLU A 133 19.25 16.23 2.43
CA GLU A 133 19.55 15.38 1.26
C GLU A 133 19.25 13.90 1.58
N PRO A 134 18.68 13.14 0.62
CA PRO A 134 18.36 11.74 0.87
C PRO A 134 19.64 10.90 0.95
N GLY A 135 19.89 10.31 2.12
CA GLY A 135 20.99 9.38 2.38
C GLY A 135 20.52 7.94 2.52
N PRO A 136 21.42 6.96 2.74
CA PRO A 136 21.06 5.55 2.85
C PRO A 136 20.03 5.21 3.93
N ASN A 137 20.00 5.99 5.02
CA ASN A 137 19.08 5.84 6.15
C ASN A 137 17.68 6.40 5.88
N SER A 138 17.51 7.16 4.80
CA SER A 138 16.24 7.79 4.43
C SER A 138 15.57 7.11 3.23
N LEU A 139 16.03 5.92 2.86
CA LEU A 139 15.51 5.16 1.72
C LEU A 139 14.52 4.11 2.19
N TRP A 140 13.36 4.10 1.53
CA TRP A 140 12.25 3.23 1.84
C TRP A 140 11.83 2.50 0.57
N LYS A 141 11.71 1.17 0.63
CA LYS A 141 11.01 0.41 -0.40
C LYS A 141 9.51 0.56 -0.15
N ILE A 142 8.79 1.08 -1.14
CA ILE A 142 7.34 1.23 -1.06
C ILE A 142 6.65 -0.04 -1.54
N ASN A 143 5.60 -0.47 -0.84
CA ASN A 143 4.85 -1.67 -1.17
C ASN A 143 3.34 -1.37 -1.23
N PHE A 144 2.64 -1.87 -2.25
CA PHE A 144 1.20 -1.68 -2.48
C PHE A 144 0.40 -2.99 -2.35
N ASN A 145 0.96 -3.96 -1.64
CA ASN A 145 0.56 -5.36 -1.58
C ASN A 145 0.56 -6.01 -2.98
N ASP A 146 -0.62 -6.35 -3.47
CA ASP A 146 -0.91 -7.05 -4.72
C ASP A 146 -1.02 -6.12 -5.93
N LYS A 147 -0.97 -4.79 -5.73
CA LYS A 147 -1.13 -3.80 -6.81
C LYS A 147 0.21 -3.33 -7.36
N GLU A 148 0.27 -3.07 -8.67
CA GLU A 148 1.45 -2.47 -9.30
C GLU A 148 1.54 -0.95 -9.07
N LEU A 149 0.39 -0.27 -9.03
CA LEU A 149 0.29 1.18 -8.85
C LEU A 149 -0.64 1.52 -7.68
N ALA A 150 -0.28 2.57 -6.93
CA ALA A 150 -1.14 3.11 -5.89
C ALA A 150 -2.09 4.17 -6.42
N THR A 151 -3.38 4.07 -6.05
CA THR A 151 -4.40 5.08 -6.35
C THR A 151 -4.84 5.76 -5.06
N TYR A 152 -5.22 7.03 -5.17
CA TYR A 152 -5.79 7.80 -4.05
C TYR A 152 -7.18 7.31 -3.60
N ALA A 153 -7.78 6.36 -4.34
CA ALA A 153 -9.14 5.85 -4.11
C ALA A 153 -9.21 4.60 -3.21
N GLY A 154 -8.13 4.26 -2.49
CA GLY A 154 -8.16 3.16 -1.51
C GLY A 154 -6.98 2.19 -1.57
N THR A 155 -5.83 2.59 -2.10
CA THR A 155 -4.59 1.82 -1.90
C THR A 155 -3.95 2.22 -0.57
N SER A 156 -3.57 1.21 0.22
CA SER A 156 -2.67 1.41 1.37
C SER A 156 -1.24 1.12 0.93
N ILE A 157 -0.27 1.81 1.55
CA ILE A 157 1.14 1.66 1.28
C ILE A 157 1.85 1.10 2.51
N GLY A 158 2.80 0.22 2.29
CA GLY A 158 3.84 -0.16 3.24
C GLY A 158 5.13 0.57 2.91
N LEU A 159 5.88 0.97 3.92
CA LEU A 159 7.18 1.63 3.78
C LEU A 159 8.23 0.79 4.51
N GLN A 160 9.03 0.05 3.76
CA GLN A 160 10.07 -0.82 4.30
C GLN A 160 11.42 -0.10 4.30
N HIS A 161 12.03 0.06 5.46
CA HIS A 161 13.35 0.66 5.56
C HIS A 161 14.39 -0.25 4.87
N ILE A 162 15.16 0.30 3.92
CA ILE A 162 16.05 -0.49 3.06
C ILE A 162 17.15 -1.21 3.85
N LYS A 163 17.74 -0.56 4.85
CA LYS A 163 18.87 -1.15 5.58
C LYS A 163 18.46 -2.25 6.55
N SER A 164 17.36 -2.05 7.27
CA SER A 164 16.93 -3.00 8.32
C SER A 164 15.82 -3.95 7.89
N ASN A 165 15.24 -3.78 6.69
CA ASN A 165 14.07 -4.52 6.19
C ASN A 165 12.81 -4.41 7.08
N LYS A 166 12.80 -3.50 8.05
CA LYS A 166 11.67 -3.28 8.96
C LYS A 166 10.69 -2.27 8.38
N PHE A 167 9.40 -2.49 8.59
CA PHE A 167 8.36 -1.57 8.14
C PHE A 167 8.15 -0.41 9.11
N LEU A 168 7.93 0.79 8.56
CA LEU A 168 7.45 1.95 9.30
C LEU A 168 6.05 1.67 9.84
N GLY A 169 5.84 1.90 11.13
CA GLY A 169 4.56 1.65 11.76
C GLY A 169 4.45 2.22 13.18
N ILE A 170 3.42 1.79 13.87
CA ILE A 170 3.16 2.06 15.29
C ILE A 170 3.15 0.74 16.06
N CYS A 171 3.58 0.77 17.32
CA CYS A 171 3.66 -0.43 18.15
C CYS A 171 2.54 -0.45 19.19
N TYR A 172 1.90 -1.60 19.33
CA TYR A 172 0.89 -1.86 20.34
C TYR A 172 1.56 -2.29 21.64
N GLU A 173 1.28 -1.57 22.72
CA GLU A 173 1.86 -1.79 24.04
C GLU A 173 1.04 -2.79 24.88
N GLY A 174 -0.22 -3.06 24.50
CA GLY A 174 -1.13 -3.91 25.25
C GLY A 174 -1.70 -3.20 26.48
N TYR A 175 -2.13 -3.99 27.49
CA TYR A 175 -2.75 -3.46 28.71
C TYR A 175 -1.74 -2.72 29.58
N GLN A 176 -2.04 -1.46 29.90
CA GLN A 176 -1.28 -0.61 30.79
C GLN A 176 -2.09 -0.25 32.04
N GLY A 177 -1.81 -0.88 33.19
CA GLY A 177 -2.27 -0.44 34.51
C GLY A 177 -2.53 -1.57 35.50
N ASN A 178 -3.03 -1.22 36.68
CA ASN A 178 -3.46 -2.20 37.69
C ASN A 178 -4.94 -2.57 37.43
N PHE A 179 -5.42 -3.72 37.95
CA PHE A 179 -6.76 -4.31 37.73
C PHE A 179 -7.97 -3.35 37.82
N ILE A 180 -7.82 -2.16 38.40
CA ILE A 180 -8.88 -1.17 38.61
C ILE A 180 -8.85 -0.02 37.56
N TYR A 181 -7.71 0.26 36.92
CA TYR A 181 -7.51 1.46 36.06
C TYR A 181 -6.68 1.22 34.79
N GLY A 182 -6.48 -0.02 34.35
CA GLY A 182 -5.65 -0.25 33.18
C GLY A 182 -6.33 0.02 31.85
N LEU A 183 -5.55 0.55 30.90
CA LEU A 183 -5.96 0.95 29.56
C LEU A 183 -5.10 0.23 28.53
N TYR A 184 -5.69 -0.25 27.46
CA TYR A 184 -4.93 -0.75 26.32
C TYR A 184 -4.42 0.42 25.47
N GLY A 185 -3.25 0.30 24.87
CA GLY A 185 -2.74 1.42 24.10
C GLY A 185 -1.55 1.13 23.24
N TYR A 186 -1.17 2.16 22.50
CA TYR A 186 0.04 2.22 21.70
C TYR A 186 1.12 2.96 22.48
N TYR A 187 2.38 2.62 22.18
CA TYR A 187 3.51 3.32 22.78
C TYR A 187 3.44 4.82 22.47
N LYS A 188 3.72 5.63 23.49
CA LYS A 188 3.66 7.09 23.41
C LYS A 188 4.98 7.63 22.88
N SER A 189 4.90 8.67 22.06
CA SER A 189 6.06 9.35 21.50
C SER A 189 7.00 9.83 22.62
N PRO A 190 8.34 9.77 22.43
CA PRO A 190 9.33 10.03 23.48
C PRO A 190 9.15 11.34 24.28
N LEU A 191 8.59 12.40 23.70
CA LEU A 191 8.58 13.73 24.33
C LEU A 191 7.24 14.40 24.62
N THR A 192 6.10 13.72 24.45
CA THR A 192 4.78 14.22 24.94
C THR A 192 4.62 14.25 26.48
N LYS A 193 5.71 14.35 27.25
CA LYS A 193 5.69 14.37 28.73
C LYS A 193 5.62 15.76 29.36
N GLN A 194 5.63 16.86 28.59
CA GLN A 194 5.74 18.22 29.15
C GLN A 194 4.44 19.04 29.21
N THR A 195 3.33 18.54 28.70
CA THR A 195 2.05 19.26 28.74
C THR A 195 1.01 18.42 29.46
N TRP A 196 0.36 19.00 30.47
CA TRP A 196 -0.79 18.44 31.22
C TRP A 196 -2.05 18.23 30.34
N VAL A 197 -1.88 18.19 29.02
CA VAL A 197 -2.91 17.92 28.03
C VAL A 197 -2.89 16.42 27.76
N TRP A 198 -4.03 15.76 27.93
CA TRP A 198 -4.17 14.30 27.85
C TRP A 198 -4.01 13.72 26.44
N GLU A 199 -3.65 14.52 25.45
CA GLU A 199 -3.57 14.13 24.05
C GLU A 199 -2.14 13.72 23.71
N LYS A 200 -1.92 12.40 23.62
CA LYS A 200 -0.60 11.79 23.55
C LYS A 200 -0.32 11.36 22.12
N HIS A 201 0.69 11.98 21.51
CA HIS A 201 1.23 11.52 20.25
C HIS A 201 1.73 10.08 20.38
N THR A 202 1.49 9.30 19.35
CA THR A 202 1.91 7.89 19.27
C THR A 202 3.33 7.79 18.73
N GLU A 203 4.12 6.90 19.31
CA GLU A 203 5.47 6.59 18.88
C GLU A 203 5.45 5.95 17.49
N VAL A 204 6.23 6.52 16.57
CA VAL A 204 6.46 5.94 15.24
C VAL A 204 7.81 5.23 15.26
N SER A 205 7.84 4.01 14.74
CA SER A 205 9.03 3.17 14.76
C SER A 205 9.13 2.23 13.56
N CYS A 206 10.31 1.64 13.39
CA CYS A 206 10.54 0.56 12.46
C CYS A 206 10.36 -0.79 13.17
N GLY A 207 9.38 -1.58 12.72
CA GLY A 207 8.94 -2.83 13.35
C GLY A 207 7.62 -2.70 14.11
N GLY A 208 6.77 -1.74 13.73
CA GLY A 208 5.42 -1.60 14.26
C GLY A 208 4.50 -2.77 13.90
N ASP A 209 3.57 -3.06 14.80
CA ASP A 209 2.53 -4.07 14.61
C ASP A 209 1.57 -3.65 13.48
N GLU A 210 1.20 -2.38 13.45
CA GLU A 210 0.45 -1.74 12.37
C GLU A 210 1.41 -0.96 11.48
N ASN A 211 1.41 -1.30 10.20
CA ASN A 211 2.35 -0.77 9.21
C ASN A 211 1.70 -0.43 7.86
N LYS A 212 0.35 -0.50 7.79
CA LYS A 212 -0.42 -0.14 6.61
C LYS A 212 -0.84 1.32 6.68
N TRP A 213 -0.22 2.14 5.85
CA TRP A 213 -0.49 3.57 5.77
C TRP A 213 -1.49 3.86 4.65
N ASN A 214 -2.55 4.60 4.96
CA ASN A 214 -3.38 5.25 3.96
C ASN A 214 -2.76 6.61 3.62
N PHE A 215 -2.87 7.03 2.37
CA PHE A 215 -2.37 8.32 1.94
C PHE A 215 -3.48 9.13 1.26
N LYS A 216 -3.41 10.44 1.42
CA LYS A 216 -4.23 11.40 0.69
C LYS A 216 -3.34 12.49 0.13
N HIS A 217 -3.73 13.04 -1.00
CA HIS A 217 -3.07 14.23 -1.52
C HIS A 217 -3.37 15.40 -0.58
N SER A 218 -2.39 16.25 -0.23
CA SER A 218 -2.62 17.28 0.79
C SER A 218 -3.54 18.41 0.29
N LYS A 219 -3.53 18.68 -1.02
CA LYS A 219 -4.55 19.54 -1.64
C LYS A 219 -5.92 18.83 -1.65
N LEU A 220 -6.94 19.52 -1.12
CA LEU A 220 -8.33 19.06 -0.95
C LEU A 220 -9.08 18.70 -2.24
N GLU A 221 -8.53 18.98 -3.41
CA GLU A 221 -9.13 18.55 -4.68
C GLU A 221 -9.11 17.03 -4.76
N SER A 222 -10.21 16.43 -5.23
CA SER A 222 -10.31 15.00 -5.48
C SER A 222 -9.29 14.60 -6.56
N HIS A 223 -8.06 14.31 -6.13
CA HIS A 223 -6.99 13.86 -6.99
C HIS A 223 -7.34 12.45 -7.48
N GLN A 224 -7.93 12.40 -8.67
CA GLN A 224 -8.14 11.16 -9.40
C GLN A 224 -6.84 10.85 -10.15
N GLY A 225 -6.13 9.81 -9.71
CA GLY A 225 -4.88 9.44 -10.34
C GLY A 225 -4.05 8.43 -9.54
N PHE A 226 -2.86 8.19 -10.06
CA PHE A 226 -1.83 7.37 -9.44
C PHE A 226 -0.84 8.22 -8.66
N LEU A 227 -0.23 7.63 -7.64
CA LEU A 227 0.84 8.25 -6.87
C LEU A 227 2.08 8.52 -7.74
N LYS A 228 2.57 9.75 -7.71
CA LYS A 228 3.74 10.21 -8.45
C LYS A 228 4.81 10.76 -7.53
N SER A 229 6.03 10.80 -8.04
CA SER A 229 7.17 11.47 -7.48
C SER A 229 6.88 12.97 -7.41
N ASN A 230 7.29 13.57 -6.30
CA ASN A 230 7.04 14.94 -5.89
C ASN A 230 5.59 15.26 -5.47
N ASP A 231 4.68 14.27 -5.43
CA ASP A 231 3.38 14.48 -4.82
C ASP A 231 3.51 14.84 -3.33
N ILE A 232 2.67 15.75 -2.87
CA ILE A 232 2.58 16.13 -1.45
C ILE A 232 1.41 15.36 -0.85
N ILE A 233 1.71 14.50 0.11
CA ILE A 233 0.75 13.59 0.71
C ILE A 233 0.71 13.74 2.23
N ASN A 234 -0.46 13.47 2.81
CA ASN A 234 -0.59 13.18 4.22
C ASN A 234 -0.67 11.66 4.40
N LEU A 235 0.13 11.12 5.31
CA LEU A 235 0.14 9.72 5.66
C LEU A 235 -0.67 9.51 6.92
N SER A 236 -1.55 8.51 6.90
CA SER A 236 -2.44 8.20 8.01
C SER A 236 -2.45 6.71 8.30
N ILE A 237 -2.57 6.35 9.56
CA ILE A 237 -2.60 4.97 10.03
C ILE A 237 -3.82 4.77 10.92
N LYS A 238 -4.41 3.57 10.85
CA LYS A 238 -5.53 3.20 11.71
C LYS A 238 -5.01 2.37 12.88
N LYS A 239 -5.31 2.81 14.09
CA LYS A 239 -5.17 1.96 15.27
C LYS A 239 -6.22 0.85 15.23
N LYS A 240 -5.81 -0.37 15.56
CA LYS A 240 -6.68 -1.54 15.57
C LYS A 240 -7.48 -1.67 16.87
N TYR A 241 -6.87 -1.26 17.97
CA TYR A 241 -7.44 -1.34 19.32
C TYR A 241 -7.68 0.06 19.87
N ASP A 242 -8.80 0.24 20.57
CA ASP A 242 -9.01 1.44 21.38
C ASP A 242 -8.40 1.32 22.78
N SER A 243 -8.67 2.33 23.61
CA SER A 243 -8.22 2.40 24.99
C SER A 243 -8.78 1.30 25.90
N ASN A 244 -9.85 0.61 25.47
CA ASN A 244 -10.48 -0.48 26.19
C ASN A 244 -9.99 -1.85 25.70
N GLY A 245 -9.18 -1.87 24.64
CA GLY A 245 -8.66 -3.10 24.03
C GLY A 245 -9.63 -3.74 23.05
N ASP A 246 -10.76 -3.06 22.76
CA ASP A 246 -11.75 -3.54 21.83
C ASP A 246 -11.32 -3.24 20.39
N SER A 247 -11.58 -4.18 19.48
CA SER A 247 -11.37 -3.97 18.05
C SER A 247 -12.38 -2.97 17.55
N THR A 248 -11.95 -1.74 17.24
CA THR A 248 -12.87 -0.70 16.83
C THR A 248 -13.16 -0.74 15.33
N SER A 249 -14.46 -0.65 14.99
CA SER A 249 -14.92 -0.48 13.62
C SER A 249 -14.86 0.99 13.16
N ASP A 250 -14.77 1.96 14.08
CA ASP A 250 -14.77 3.40 13.77
C ASP A 250 -13.50 4.14 14.30
N ARG A 251 -12.51 4.21 13.41
CA ARG A 251 -11.68 5.37 13.06
C ARG A 251 -10.91 6.12 14.18
N GLN A 252 -10.05 5.44 14.93
CA GLN A 252 -8.84 6.10 15.46
C GLN A 252 -7.79 6.20 14.36
N VAL A 253 -7.97 7.18 13.48
CA VAL A 253 -7.00 7.52 12.43
C VAL A 253 -6.03 8.54 12.99
N GLU A 254 -4.74 8.25 12.91
CA GLU A 254 -3.67 9.20 13.23
C GLU A 254 -2.83 9.49 12.00
N PHE A 255 -2.21 10.67 11.99
CA PHE A 255 -1.44 11.19 10.88
C PHE A 255 0.03 11.32 11.27
N LEU A 256 0.91 11.02 10.32
CA LEU A 256 2.36 11.14 10.50
C LEU A 256 2.77 12.60 10.50
N ARG A 257 3.42 13.03 11.58
CA ARG A 257 3.89 14.40 11.81
C ARG A 257 5.37 14.42 12.12
N SER A 258 6.02 15.52 11.73
CA SER A 258 7.28 15.92 12.34
C SER A 258 7.22 17.40 12.73
N HIS A 259 8.02 17.78 13.72
CA HIS A 259 8.03 19.12 14.28
C HIS A 259 9.44 19.46 14.79
N ASP A 260 9.61 20.65 15.34
CA ASP A 260 10.88 21.18 15.85
C ASP A 260 11.35 20.55 17.18
N ILE A 261 10.52 19.72 17.82
CA ILE A 261 10.90 18.95 19.02
C ILE A 261 11.97 17.91 18.67
N GLN A 262 12.98 17.80 19.54
CA GLN A 262 14.10 16.89 19.39
C GLN A 262 14.30 16.04 20.65
N PHE A 263 14.77 14.81 20.50
CA PHE A 263 15.15 13.91 21.58
C PHE A 263 16.60 13.44 21.43
N THR A 264 17.21 13.03 22.53
CA THR A 264 18.62 12.57 22.54
C THR A 264 18.71 11.08 22.83
N ILE A 265 19.46 10.36 22.00
CA ILE A 265 19.80 8.94 22.20
C ILE A 265 21.30 8.76 21.99
N ARG A 266 21.97 8.15 22.99
CA ARG A 266 23.42 7.89 22.98
C ARG A 266 24.32 9.13 22.79
N GLY A 267 23.79 10.32 23.08
CA GLY A 267 24.52 11.59 22.93
C GLY A 267 24.19 12.33 21.63
N ASP A 268 23.56 11.65 20.67
CA ASP A 268 23.11 12.24 19.41
C ASP A 268 21.68 12.77 19.54
N THR A 269 21.37 13.87 18.85
CA THR A 269 20.07 14.55 18.91
C THR A 269 19.31 14.38 17.61
N PHE A 270 18.05 13.94 17.71
CA PHE A 270 17.20 13.57 16.58
C PHE A 270 15.90 14.37 16.62
N GLN A 271 15.41 14.81 15.46
CA GLN A 271 14.10 15.45 15.34
C GLN A 271 12.99 14.40 15.42
N GLU A 272 11.98 14.66 16.24
CA GLU A 272 10.89 13.73 16.51
C GLU A 272 9.96 13.55 15.30
N VAL A 273 9.49 12.31 15.17
CA VAL A 273 8.44 11.89 14.25
C VAL A 273 7.42 11.13 15.07
N CYS A 274 6.17 11.53 14.97
CA CYS A 274 5.09 10.98 15.78
C CYS A 274 3.80 10.85 14.97
N CYS A 275 2.82 10.17 15.56
CA CYS A 275 1.45 10.11 15.04
C CYS A 275 0.51 10.92 15.95
N HIS A 276 -0.42 11.66 15.36
CA HIS A 276 -1.40 12.47 16.10
C HIS A 276 -2.79 12.41 15.45
N ASN A 277 -3.83 12.77 16.19
CA ASN A 277 -5.22 12.84 15.72
C ASN A 277 -5.76 14.29 15.65
N GLU A 278 -4.90 15.29 15.88
CA GLU A 278 -5.23 16.71 15.79
C GLU A 278 -5.51 17.21 14.36
N ILE A 279 -5.95 18.46 14.25
CA ILE A 279 -6.14 19.15 12.97
C ILE A 279 -4.82 19.15 12.16
N LEU A 280 -4.94 18.84 10.87
CA LEU A 280 -3.81 18.81 9.96
C LEU A 280 -3.29 20.20 9.65
N GLY A 281 -1.96 20.32 9.61
CA GLY A 281 -1.24 21.50 9.20
C GLY A 281 -0.02 21.15 8.35
N VAL A 282 0.82 22.17 8.13
CA VAL A 282 2.01 22.09 7.25
C VAL A 282 3.05 21.06 7.73
N ASN A 283 3.02 20.73 9.02
CA ASN A 283 3.89 19.75 9.67
C ASN A 283 3.49 18.27 9.40
N ASP A 284 2.37 18.07 8.71
CA ASP A 284 1.80 16.75 8.42
C ASP A 284 1.98 16.38 6.94
N GLU A 285 2.59 17.28 6.16
CA GLU A 285 2.77 17.16 4.72
C GLU A 285 4.14 16.54 4.38
N TRP A 286 4.10 15.51 3.54
CA TRP A 286 5.27 14.76 3.10
C TRP A 286 5.33 14.74 1.59
N CYS A 287 6.44 15.22 1.04
CA CYS A 287 6.73 15.10 -0.39
C CYS A 287 7.39 13.74 -0.64
N ILE A 288 6.71 12.86 -1.36
CA ILE A 288 7.25 11.54 -1.72
C ILE A 288 8.11 11.66 -2.98
N LYS A 289 9.36 11.21 -2.92
CA LYS A 289 10.31 11.30 -4.03
C LYS A 289 10.75 9.92 -4.47
N LEU A 290 10.63 9.65 -5.76
CA LEU A 290 11.20 8.47 -6.37
C LEU A 290 12.73 8.60 -6.42
N ILE A 291 13.43 7.62 -5.83
CA ILE A 291 14.90 7.53 -5.85
C ILE A 291 15.38 6.51 -6.88
N LYS A 292 14.70 5.37 -6.94
CA LYS A 292 14.99 4.30 -7.91
C LYS A 292 13.71 3.57 -8.28
N GLN A 293 13.44 3.49 -9.57
CA GLN A 293 12.32 2.70 -10.09
C GLN A 293 12.58 1.21 -9.90
N TYR A 294 11.54 0.46 -9.53
CA TYR A 294 11.57 -0.98 -9.70
C TYR A 294 11.41 -1.34 -11.18
N ASN A 295 12.45 -1.93 -11.76
CA ASN A 295 12.39 -2.42 -13.13
C ASN A 295 11.79 -3.82 -13.12
N LEU A 296 10.55 -3.95 -13.59
CA LEU A 296 10.04 -5.23 -14.06
C LEU A 296 10.88 -5.60 -15.29
N THR A 297 11.88 -6.45 -15.13
CA THR A 297 12.55 -7.03 -16.30
C THR A 297 11.52 -7.87 -17.05
N LEU A 298 11.43 -7.65 -18.38
CA LEU A 298 10.54 -8.33 -19.31
C LEU A 298 10.58 -9.87 -19.21
N ASP A 299 11.63 -10.43 -18.62
CA ASP A 299 11.83 -11.86 -18.39
C ASP A 299 10.85 -12.49 -17.38
N GLN A 300 10.01 -11.70 -16.71
CA GLN A 300 8.96 -12.20 -15.80
C GLN A 300 7.55 -12.22 -16.43
N ILE A 301 7.42 -11.83 -17.71
CA ILE A 301 6.12 -11.73 -18.42
C ILE A 301 6.08 -12.64 -19.67
N CYS A 302 7.09 -13.48 -19.92
CA CYS A 302 7.08 -14.46 -21.02
C CYS A 302 6.98 -15.91 -20.51
#